data_AF-A0A6J1QL92-F1
#
_entry.id   AF-A0A6J1QL92-F1
#
_cell.length_a   1.000
_cell.length_b   1.000
_cell.length_c   1.000
_cell.angle_alpha   90.00
_cell.angle_beta   90.00
_cell.angle_gamma   90.00
#
_symmetry.space_group_name_H-M   'P 1'
#
loop_
_entity.id
_entity.type
_entity.pdbx_description
1 polymer ?
#
loop_
_entity_poly.entity_id
_entity_poly.type
_entity_poly.pdbx_seq_one_letter_code
_entity_poly.pdbx_strand_id
1 'polypeptide(L)'
;MSLTGKKTKVLGPNYNFKLKSNDPTLYLIRKVTEIATSITNIFTAIQNIERRVGTLSTGTFETEERQKIDIFKDLPLKDENDLEAMETKLKNNASYRSEMTTQLAFVLCENMKTSCLRLMKLMVSNDLAIKYSWYGAKKKLIFSKLEICKIIISVIRKSFVNVTDDQISAPIKVWLAHAKERMTRNKEQEKENVPLENNVPLENGR
;
A
#
# COMPACT_ATOMS: atom_id res chain seq x y z
N MET A 1 -32.19 -25.06 75.13
CA MET A 1 -31.35 -24.33 74.14
C MET A 1 -32.14 -24.27 72.84
N SER A 2 -32.52 -23.05 72.43
CA SER A 2 -33.51 -22.77 71.39
C SER A 2 -32.82 -22.43 70.07
N LEU A 3 -33.27 -23.01 68.96
CA LEU A 3 -32.91 -22.59 67.60
C LEU A 3 -34.17 -22.62 66.75
N THR A 4 -34.74 -21.46 66.48
CA THR A 4 -35.77 -21.29 65.45
C THR A 4 -35.54 -19.95 64.76
N GLY A 5 -35.29 -20.03 63.45
CA GLY A 5 -34.92 -18.90 62.61
C GLY A 5 -36.08 -17.93 62.32
N LYS A 6 -35.73 -16.67 62.07
CA LYS A 6 -36.62 -15.65 61.50
C LYS A 6 -36.09 -15.22 60.15
N LYS A 7 -36.85 -15.48 59.09
CA LYS A 7 -36.69 -14.86 57.76
C LYS A 7 -37.18 -13.41 57.83
N THR A 8 -36.31 -12.44 57.59
CA THR A 8 -36.69 -11.04 57.37
C THR A 8 -37.11 -10.85 55.91
N LYS A 9 -38.39 -10.47 55.72
CA LYS A 9 -38.99 -10.11 54.44
C LYS A 9 -38.63 -8.64 54.17
N VAL A 10 -37.78 -8.39 53.16
CA VAL A 10 -37.42 -7.02 52.78
C VAL A 10 -38.60 -6.42 52.02
N LEU A 11 -39.32 -5.50 52.66
CA LEU A 11 -40.36 -4.70 52.04
C LEU A 11 -39.68 -3.64 51.15
N GLY A 12 -39.76 -3.83 49.84
CA GLY A 12 -39.41 -2.77 48.88
C GLY A 12 -40.40 -1.60 48.99
N PRO A 13 -39.98 -0.36 48.72
CA PRO A 13 -40.86 0.80 48.82
C PRO A 13 -41.96 0.73 47.76
N ASN A 14 -43.20 0.78 48.22
CA ASN A 14 -44.41 0.72 47.43
C ASN A 14 -44.74 2.14 46.93
N TYR A 15 -44.28 2.49 45.74
CA TYR A 15 -44.57 3.78 45.12
C TYR A 15 -45.92 3.74 44.39
N ASN A 16 -47.01 3.82 45.15
CA ASN A 16 -48.31 4.16 44.59
C ASN A 16 -48.51 5.67 44.67
N PHE A 17 -48.17 6.39 43.59
CA PHE A 17 -48.46 7.82 43.48
C PHE A 17 -49.37 8.07 42.28
N LYS A 18 -50.68 8.25 42.55
CA LYS A 18 -51.65 8.77 41.59
C LYS A 18 -51.37 10.26 41.40
N LEU A 19 -50.80 10.66 40.26
CA LEU A 19 -50.61 12.07 39.90
C LEU A 19 -51.31 12.44 38.61
N LYS A 20 -51.91 13.64 38.61
CA LYS A 20 -52.59 14.27 37.47
C LYS A 20 -51.58 14.72 36.42
N SER A 21 -52.00 14.64 35.15
CA SER A 21 -51.26 14.80 33.90
C SER A 21 -50.43 16.09 33.68
N ASN A 22 -50.50 17.11 34.55
CA ASN A 22 -49.81 18.40 34.37
C ASN A 22 -48.77 18.70 35.47
N ASP A 23 -48.30 17.68 36.18
CA ASP A 23 -47.33 17.87 37.25
C ASP A 23 -45.92 18.17 36.68
N PRO A 24 -45.31 19.32 37.01
CA PRO A 24 -43.93 19.64 36.62
C PRO A 24 -42.93 18.57 37.06
N THR A 25 -43.18 17.87 38.18
CA THR A 25 -42.35 16.76 38.63
C THR A 25 -42.41 15.56 37.67
N LEU A 26 -43.58 15.25 37.12
CA LEU A 26 -43.75 14.17 36.13
C LEU A 26 -43.03 14.52 34.82
N TYR A 27 -43.08 15.78 34.41
CA TYR A 27 -42.32 16.26 33.26
C TYR A 27 -40.80 16.11 33.48
N LEU A 28 -40.30 16.48 34.66
CA LEU A 28 -38.88 16.32 35.02
C LEU A 28 -38.47 14.84 35.07
N ILE A 29 -39.27 13.96 35.69
CA ILE A 29 -39.02 12.51 35.73
C ILE A 29 -38.95 11.95 34.31
N ARG A 30 -39.88 12.36 33.44
CA ARG A 30 -39.87 11.95 32.03
C ARG A 30 -38.61 12.42 31.30
N LYS A 31 -38.16 13.66 31.49
CA LYS A 31 -36.91 14.14 30.89
C LYS A 31 -35.66 13.44 31.42
N VAL A 32 -35.61 13.13 32.71
CA VAL A 32 -34.52 12.35 33.31
C VAL A 32 -34.49 10.92 32.77
N THR A 33 -35.65 10.28 32.60
CA THR A 33 -35.72 8.94 31.99
C THR A 33 -35.34 8.93 30.51
N GLU A 34 -35.72 9.96 29.75
CA GLU A 34 -35.29 10.16 28.34
C GLU A 34 -33.76 10.31 28.25
N ILE A 35 -33.14 11.07 29.16
CA ILE A 35 -31.68 11.23 29.24
C ILE A 35 -31.01 9.91 29.63
N ALA A 36 -31.50 9.22 30.67
CA ALA A 36 -30.93 7.93 31.10
C ALA A 36 -30.97 6.88 29.99
N THR A 37 -32.05 6.85 29.20
CA THR A 37 -32.19 5.99 28.02
C THR A 37 -31.15 6.37 26.95
N SER A 38 -31.00 7.66 26.68
CA SER A 38 -30.02 8.17 25.71
C SER A 38 -28.58 7.84 26.11
N ILE A 39 -28.24 7.96 27.40
CA ILE A 39 -26.94 7.57 27.95
C ILE A 39 -26.69 6.07 27.77
N THR A 40 -27.69 5.23 28.04
CA THR A 40 -27.58 3.77 27.86
C THR A 40 -27.34 3.40 26.39
N ASN A 41 -28.01 4.09 25.47
CA ASN A 41 -27.82 3.90 24.03
C ASN A 41 -26.41 4.32 23.58
N ILE A 42 -25.91 5.45 24.08
CA ILE A 42 -24.53 5.93 23.81
C ILE A 42 -23.51 4.94 24.37
N PHE A 43 -23.69 4.47 25.60
CA PHE A 43 -22.82 3.47 26.21
C PHE A 43 -22.77 2.19 25.37
N THR A 44 -23.91 1.72 24.91
CA THR A 44 -24.00 0.54 24.03
C THR A 44 -23.30 0.78 22.68
N ALA A 45 -23.42 1.98 22.11
CA ALA A 45 -22.72 2.36 20.89
C ALA A 45 -21.19 2.38 21.08
N ILE A 46 -20.70 2.92 22.21
CA ILE A 46 -19.28 2.92 22.56
C ILE A 46 -18.76 1.50 22.71
N GLN A 47 -19.45 0.63 23.45
CA GLN A 47 -19.09 -0.79 23.60
C GLN A 47 -19.03 -1.53 22.26
N ASN A 48 -19.92 -1.18 21.32
CA ASN A 48 -19.90 -1.75 19.98
C ASN A 48 -18.71 -1.25 19.14
N ILE A 49 -18.31 0.02 19.30
CA ILE A 49 -17.12 0.58 18.65
C ILE A 49 -15.86 -0.05 19.23
N GLU A 50 -15.74 -0.14 20.56
CA GLU A 50 -14.61 -0.78 21.24
C GLU A 50 -14.41 -2.23 20.77
N ARG A 51 -15.51 -2.99 20.64
CA ARG A 51 -15.45 -4.36 20.11
C ARG A 51 -14.99 -4.40 18.66
N ARG A 52 -15.49 -3.49 17.80
CA ARG A 52 -15.08 -3.39 16.39
C ARG A 52 -13.60 -3.02 16.27
N VAL A 53 -13.13 -2.06 17.07
CA VAL A 53 -11.73 -1.69 17.20
C VAL A 53 -10.90 -2.86 17.71
N GLY A 54 -11.39 -3.64 18.68
CA GLY A 54 -10.75 -4.88 19.13
C GLY A 54 -10.62 -5.94 18.03
N THR A 55 -11.64 -6.13 17.18
CA THR A 55 -11.55 -7.01 15.99
C THR A 55 -10.62 -6.48 14.90
N LEU A 56 -10.45 -5.15 14.79
CA LEU A 56 -9.47 -4.54 13.89
C LEU A 56 -8.04 -4.66 14.44
N SER A 57 -7.86 -4.55 15.75
CA SER A 57 -6.58 -4.68 16.47
C SER A 57 -6.14 -6.12 16.73
N THR A 58 -7.05 -7.10 16.59
CA THR A 58 -6.71 -8.55 16.61
C THR A 58 -6.21 -9.05 15.25
N GLY A 59 -6.18 -8.19 14.23
CA GLY A 59 -5.06 -8.20 13.29
C GLY A 59 -3.83 -7.70 14.03
N THR A 60 -3.18 -8.59 14.78
CA THR A 60 -1.91 -8.41 15.51
C THR A 60 -1.08 -7.20 15.06
N PHE A 61 -1.23 -6.07 15.74
CA PHE A 61 -0.11 -5.16 15.94
C PHE A 61 0.71 -5.70 17.10
N GLU A 62 1.38 -6.82 16.84
CA GLU A 62 2.70 -6.97 17.42
C GLU A 62 3.50 -5.81 16.85
N THR A 63 3.96 -4.92 17.73
CA THR A 63 5.08 -4.02 17.43
C THR A 63 6.33 -4.90 17.31
N GLU A 64 6.34 -5.81 16.33
CA GLU A 64 7.58 -6.18 15.68
C GLU A 64 8.05 -4.88 15.03
N GLU A 65 9.31 -4.52 15.22
CA GLU A 65 9.96 -3.57 14.33
C GLU A 65 9.80 -4.13 12.91
N ARG A 66 8.71 -3.74 12.20
CA ARG A 66 8.58 -4.01 10.78
C ARG A 66 9.81 -3.36 10.19
N GLN A 67 10.80 -4.18 9.83
CA GLN A 67 11.89 -3.75 8.99
C GLN A 67 11.22 -2.98 7.85
N LYS A 68 11.43 -1.66 7.81
CA LYS A 68 10.83 -0.81 6.79
C LYS A 68 11.44 -1.29 5.48
N ILE A 69 10.73 -2.18 4.79
CA ILE A 69 11.21 -2.79 3.56
C ILE A 69 11.33 -1.63 2.56
N ASP A 70 12.56 -1.21 2.29
CA ASP A 70 12.83 -0.24 1.24
C ASP A 70 13.00 -0.98 -0.08
N ILE A 71 11.97 -0.92 -0.93
CA ILE A 71 11.99 -1.58 -2.24
C ILE A 71 12.84 -0.82 -3.25
N PHE A 72 13.16 0.45 -2.99
CA PHE A 72 13.88 1.30 -3.93
C PHE A 72 15.40 1.13 -3.85
N LYS A 73 15.92 0.59 -2.73
CA LYS A 73 17.34 0.32 -2.54
C LYS A 73 17.95 -0.55 -3.65
N ASP A 74 17.18 -1.53 -4.14
CA ASP A 74 17.63 -2.52 -5.12
C ASP A 74 17.25 -2.13 -6.57
N LEU A 75 16.70 -0.92 -6.79
CA LEU A 75 16.21 -0.45 -8.09
C LEU A 75 17.05 0.73 -8.64
N PRO A 76 17.17 0.87 -9.98
CA PRO A 76 16.71 -0.05 -11.02
C PRO A 76 17.59 -1.29 -11.15
N LEU A 77 16.99 -2.40 -11.59
CA LEU A 77 17.70 -3.65 -11.89
C LEU A 77 18.58 -3.47 -13.12
N LYS A 78 19.88 -3.80 -13.00
CA LYS A 78 20.88 -3.48 -14.03
C LYS A 78 21.27 -4.67 -14.88
N ASP A 79 21.30 -5.86 -14.28
CA ASP A 79 21.68 -7.09 -14.95
C ASP A 79 20.74 -8.26 -14.60
N GLU A 80 21.08 -9.45 -15.12
CA GLU A 80 20.23 -10.63 -14.95
C GLU A 80 20.36 -11.27 -13.56
N ASN A 81 21.48 -11.09 -12.87
CA ASN A 81 21.66 -11.62 -11.53
C ASN A 81 20.78 -10.83 -10.55
N ASP A 82 20.78 -9.50 -10.67
CA ASP A 82 19.88 -8.61 -9.93
C ASP A 82 18.42 -8.99 -10.17
N LEU A 83 18.06 -9.24 -11.43
CA LEU A 83 16.71 -9.63 -11.80
C LEU A 83 16.33 -11.00 -11.24
N GLU A 84 17.20 -12.01 -11.32
CA GLU A 84 16.94 -13.34 -10.79
C GLU A 84 16.75 -13.32 -9.26
N ALA A 85 17.57 -12.54 -8.56
CA ALA A 85 17.43 -12.31 -7.13
C ALA A 85 16.07 -11.66 -6.80
N MET A 86 15.68 -10.61 -7.54
CA MET A 86 14.38 -9.95 -7.39
C MET A 86 13.23 -10.91 -7.68
N GLU A 87 13.29 -11.67 -8.77
CA GLU A 87 12.25 -12.65 -9.15
C GLU A 87 12.08 -13.73 -8.08
N THR A 88 13.18 -14.22 -7.51
CA THR A 88 13.15 -15.20 -6.41
C THR A 88 12.55 -14.60 -5.14
N LYS A 89 12.95 -13.37 -4.79
CA LYS A 89 12.41 -12.62 -3.65
C LYS A 89 10.90 -12.39 -3.79
N LEU A 90 10.44 -12.02 -4.98
CA LEU A 90 9.03 -11.80 -5.28
C LEU A 90 8.16 -13.06 -5.25
N LYS A 91 8.74 -14.23 -5.58
CA LYS A 91 8.05 -15.53 -5.51
C LYS A 91 7.93 -16.05 -4.08
N ASN A 92 8.99 -15.89 -3.30
CA ASN A 92 9.11 -16.53 -1.99
C ASN A 92 8.68 -15.64 -0.81
N ASN A 93 8.61 -14.32 -1.00
CA ASN A 93 8.26 -13.38 0.06
C ASN A 93 7.00 -12.57 -0.28
N ALA A 94 5.85 -13.05 0.23
CA ALA A 94 4.55 -12.41 0.02
C ALA A 94 4.47 -11.00 0.63
N SER A 95 5.09 -10.78 1.80
CA SER A 95 5.14 -9.47 2.45
C SER A 95 5.91 -8.45 1.62
N TYR A 96 7.08 -8.82 1.09
CA TYR A 96 7.87 -7.98 0.20
C TYR A 96 7.10 -7.66 -1.09
N ARG A 97 6.43 -8.65 -1.69
CA ARG A 97 5.58 -8.44 -2.88
C ARG A 97 4.43 -7.46 -2.60
N SER A 98 3.77 -7.61 -1.46
CA SER A 98 2.68 -6.71 -1.04
C SER A 98 3.21 -5.30 -0.84
N GLU A 99 4.34 -5.15 -0.15
CA GLU A 99 4.96 -3.86 0.11
C GLU A 99 5.42 -3.17 -1.18
N MET A 100 6.05 -3.92 -2.10
CA MET A 100 6.44 -3.40 -3.41
C MET A 100 5.22 -2.91 -4.20
N THR A 101 4.10 -3.63 -4.14
CA THR A 101 2.86 -3.20 -4.79
C THR A 101 2.35 -1.88 -4.17
N THR A 102 2.38 -1.75 -2.84
CA THR A 102 1.96 -0.53 -2.14
C THR A 102 2.87 0.65 -2.45
N GLN A 103 4.19 0.48 -2.35
CA GLN A 103 5.14 1.56 -2.55
C GLN A 103 5.17 2.04 -4.01
N LEU A 104 5.06 1.14 -4.99
CA LEU A 104 5.00 1.50 -6.40
C LEU A 104 3.71 2.27 -6.76
N ALA A 105 2.63 2.12 -6.00
CA ALA A 105 1.40 2.88 -6.23
C ALA A 105 1.60 4.40 -6.04
N PHE A 106 2.56 4.81 -5.19
CA PHE A 106 2.89 6.23 -5.00
C PHE A 106 3.66 6.86 -6.17
N VAL A 107 4.19 6.04 -7.10
CA VAL A 107 4.95 6.50 -8.27
C VAL A 107 4.03 6.94 -9.41
N LEU A 108 2.76 6.54 -9.35
CA LEU A 108 1.77 6.75 -10.41
C LEU A 108 1.39 8.22 -10.55
N CYS A 109 0.67 8.52 -11.63
CA CYS A 109 0.08 9.82 -11.90
C CYS A 109 -1.28 9.64 -12.56
N GLU A 110 -1.98 10.74 -12.85
CA GLU A 110 -3.32 10.70 -13.46
C GLU A 110 -3.35 9.98 -14.83
N ASN A 111 -2.21 9.92 -15.53
CA ASN A 111 -2.11 9.26 -16.83
C ASN A 111 -1.57 7.83 -16.69
N MET A 112 -2.36 6.84 -17.11
CA MET A 112 -1.98 5.43 -17.09
C MET A 112 -0.72 5.12 -17.90
N LYS A 113 -0.62 5.65 -19.13
CA LYS A 113 0.54 5.42 -20.00
C LYS A 113 1.81 5.99 -19.35
N THR A 114 1.76 7.24 -18.89
CA THR A 114 2.89 7.88 -18.18
C THR A 114 3.28 7.10 -16.94
N SER A 115 2.29 6.57 -16.20
CA SER A 115 2.53 5.74 -15.02
C SER A 115 3.26 4.44 -15.37
N CYS A 116 2.86 3.74 -16.45
CA CYS A 116 3.60 2.58 -16.95
C CYS A 116 5.06 2.94 -17.26
N LEU A 117 5.30 4.08 -17.93
CA LEU A 117 6.66 4.50 -18.27
C LEU A 117 7.49 4.88 -17.05
N ARG A 118 6.89 5.50 -16.03
CA ARG A 118 7.55 5.81 -14.75
C ARG A 118 7.97 4.55 -14.02
N LEU A 119 7.06 3.58 -13.89
CA LEU A 119 7.36 2.28 -13.29
C LEU A 119 8.48 1.56 -14.04
N MET A 120 8.43 1.52 -15.37
CA MET A 120 9.49 0.88 -16.17
C MET A 120 10.86 1.52 -15.94
N LYS A 121 10.95 2.86 -15.96
CA LYS A 121 12.20 3.59 -15.71
C LYS A 121 12.74 3.38 -14.30
N LEU A 122 11.85 3.26 -13.32
CA LEU A 122 12.22 3.00 -11.94
C LEU A 122 12.74 1.58 -11.76
N MET A 123 12.09 0.59 -12.40
CA MET A 123 12.33 -0.82 -12.10
C MET A 123 13.48 -1.44 -12.90
N VAL A 124 13.70 -1.00 -14.14
CA VAL A 124 14.57 -1.71 -15.09
C VAL A 124 15.48 -0.73 -15.82
N SER A 125 16.79 -1.00 -15.80
CA SER A 125 17.77 -0.21 -16.56
C SER A 125 17.61 -0.39 -18.07
N ASN A 126 18.17 0.51 -18.87
CA ASN A 126 18.21 0.29 -20.32
C ASN A 126 19.07 -0.93 -20.70
N ASP A 127 20.16 -1.19 -19.98
CA ASP A 127 21.07 -2.34 -20.21
C ASP A 127 20.40 -3.69 -19.98
N LEU A 128 19.47 -3.76 -19.02
CA LEU A 128 18.64 -4.93 -18.82
C LEU A 128 17.53 -4.97 -19.86
N ALA A 129 16.82 -3.86 -20.08
CA ALA A 129 15.67 -3.78 -20.97
C ALA A 129 15.96 -4.21 -22.41
N ILE A 130 17.18 -4.00 -22.93
CA ILE A 130 17.55 -4.43 -24.29
C ILE A 130 17.45 -5.94 -24.51
N LYS A 131 17.59 -6.75 -23.46
CA LYS A 131 17.58 -8.22 -23.50
C LYS A 131 16.16 -8.79 -23.55
N TYR A 132 15.16 -7.96 -23.27
CA TYR A 132 13.77 -8.35 -23.16
C TYR A 132 12.89 -7.80 -24.27
N SER A 133 11.82 -8.52 -24.55
CA SER A 133 10.65 -8.02 -25.28
C SER A 133 9.40 -8.60 -24.67
N TRP A 134 8.23 -8.06 -25.03
CA TRP A 134 6.99 -8.51 -24.44
C TRP A 134 6.66 -10.00 -24.70
N TYR A 135 6.91 -10.47 -25.94
CA TYR A 135 6.61 -11.84 -26.39
C TYR A 135 7.86 -12.66 -26.76
N GLY A 136 9.07 -12.18 -26.49
CA GLY A 136 10.31 -12.87 -26.88
C GLY A 136 10.71 -12.73 -28.35
N ALA A 137 10.30 -11.63 -29.00
CA ALA A 137 10.67 -11.33 -30.38
C ALA A 137 12.20 -11.22 -30.56
N LYS A 138 12.71 -11.64 -31.72
CA LYS A 138 14.13 -11.54 -32.10
C LYS A 138 15.08 -12.23 -31.10
N LYS A 139 14.71 -13.41 -30.61
CA LYS A 139 15.48 -14.22 -29.63
C LYS A 139 15.68 -13.54 -28.27
N LYS A 140 14.91 -12.48 -27.97
CA LYS A 140 14.92 -11.83 -26.66
C LYS A 140 14.14 -12.65 -25.64
N LEU A 141 14.41 -12.41 -24.35
CA LEU A 141 13.65 -13.01 -23.25
C LEU A 141 12.25 -12.38 -23.14
N ILE A 142 11.32 -13.11 -22.49
CA ILE A 142 9.90 -12.74 -22.40
C ILE A 142 9.65 -11.94 -21.13
N PHE A 143 9.45 -10.63 -21.26
CA PHE A 143 9.20 -9.73 -20.12
C PHE A 143 7.89 -10.00 -19.41
N SER A 144 6.83 -10.33 -20.18
CA SER A 144 5.48 -10.55 -19.65
C SER A 144 5.36 -11.74 -18.68
N LYS A 145 6.37 -12.63 -18.65
CA LYS A 145 6.42 -13.78 -17.74
C LYS A 145 7.04 -13.46 -16.38
N LEU A 146 7.77 -12.35 -16.27
CA LEU A 146 8.46 -11.95 -15.05
C LEU A 146 7.47 -11.53 -13.95
N GLU A 147 7.78 -11.83 -12.70
CA GLU A 147 7.05 -11.36 -11.53
C GLU A 147 7.07 -9.83 -11.42
N ILE A 148 8.19 -9.18 -11.78
CA ILE A 148 8.23 -7.71 -11.82
C ILE A 148 7.16 -7.14 -12.76
N CYS A 149 6.91 -7.81 -13.89
CA CYS A 149 5.89 -7.38 -14.85
C CYS A 149 4.48 -7.57 -14.29
N LYS A 150 4.23 -8.70 -13.61
CA LYS A 150 2.96 -8.96 -12.94
C LYS A 150 2.66 -7.92 -11.85
N ILE A 151 3.68 -7.46 -11.12
CA ILE A 151 3.52 -6.37 -10.15
C ILE A 151 3.16 -5.07 -10.84
N ILE A 152 3.86 -4.67 -11.91
CA ILE A 152 3.54 -3.46 -12.68
C ILE A 152 2.06 -3.48 -13.13
N ILE A 153 1.61 -4.60 -13.71
CA ILE A 153 0.22 -4.75 -14.17
C ILE A 153 -0.76 -4.64 -12.99
N SER A 154 -0.46 -5.30 -11.87
CA SER A 154 -1.29 -5.27 -10.66
C SER A 154 -1.43 -3.87 -10.08
N VAL A 155 -0.31 -3.13 -9.97
CA VAL A 155 -0.29 -1.75 -9.47
C VAL A 155 -1.15 -0.84 -10.35
N ILE A 156 -0.95 -0.88 -11.67
CA ILE A 156 -1.72 -0.08 -12.61
C ILE A 156 -3.21 -0.45 -12.56
N ARG A 157 -3.54 -1.74 -12.59
CA ARG A 157 -4.95 -2.19 -12.57
C ARG A 157 -5.70 -1.77 -11.30
N LYS A 158 -5.02 -1.72 -10.15
CA LYS A 158 -5.62 -1.27 -8.89
C LYS A 158 -5.89 0.23 -8.87
N SER A 159 -5.12 1.01 -9.62
CA SER A 159 -5.19 2.48 -9.59
C SER A 159 -6.02 3.08 -10.71
N PHE A 160 -6.21 2.38 -11.83
CA PHE A 160 -6.98 2.87 -12.97
C PHE A 160 -8.20 1.99 -13.24
N VAL A 161 -9.37 2.64 -13.29
CA VAL A 161 -10.67 1.98 -13.48
C VAL A 161 -10.79 1.43 -14.90
N ASN A 162 -11.29 0.19 -15.04
CA ASN A 162 -11.64 -0.46 -16.31
C ASN A 162 -10.51 -0.56 -17.34
N VAL A 163 -9.24 -0.62 -16.90
CA VAL A 163 -8.10 -0.77 -17.81
C VAL A 163 -7.83 -2.24 -18.14
N THR A 164 -7.69 -2.54 -19.43
CA THR A 164 -7.39 -3.87 -19.97
C THR A 164 -5.88 -4.16 -20.01
N ASP A 165 -5.50 -5.44 -20.07
CA ASP A 165 -4.08 -5.83 -20.23
C ASP A 165 -3.44 -5.30 -21.51
N ASP A 166 -4.21 -5.15 -22.58
CA ASP A 166 -3.71 -4.57 -23.83
C ASP A 166 -3.39 -3.08 -23.67
N GLN A 167 -4.24 -2.34 -22.95
CA GLN A 167 -4.00 -0.93 -22.67
C GLN A 167 -2.75 -0.73 -21.78
N ILE A 168 -2.52 -1.60 -20.79
CA ILE A 168 -1.34 -1.54 -19.91
C ILE A 168 -0.08 -1.98 -20.67
N SER A 169 -0.17 -3.07 -21.44
CA SER A 169 0.98 -3.65 -22.12
C SER A 169 1.48 -2.80 -23.29
N ALA A 170 0.61 -2.06 -23.98
CA ALA A 170 0.97 -1.22 -25.12
C ALA A 170 2.13 -0.23 -24.83
N PRO A 171 2.06 0.65 -23.81
CA PRO A 171 3.17 1.56 -23.50
C PRO A 171 4.45 0.82 -23.07
N ILE A 172 4.32 -0.32 -22.38
CA ILE A 172 5.48 -1.12 -21.93
C ILE A 172 6.18 -1.79 -23.13
N LYS A 173 5.41 -2.34 -24.08
CA LYS A 173 5.90 -2.92 -25.34
C LYS A 173 6.74 -1.90 -26.12
N VAL A 174 6.20 -0.70 -26.31
CA VAL A 174 6.91 0.41 -26.99
C VAL A 174 8.17 0.79 -26.22
N TRP A 175 8.08 0.94 -24.90
CA TRP A 175 9.25 1.24 -24.08
C TRP A 175 10.35 0.17 -24.20
N LEU A 176 10.03 -1.12 -24.18
CA LEU A 176 11.02 -2.19 -24.40
C LEU A 176 11.62 -2.17 -25.82
N ALA A 177 10.81 -1.88 -26.83
CA ALA A 177 11.28 -1.82 -28.23
C ALA A 177 12.34 -0.73 -28.43
N HIS A 178 12.15 0.44 -27.81
CA HIS A 178 13.08 1.57 -27.89
C HIS A 178 14.25 1.49 -26.89
N ALA A 179 14.42 0.39 -26.13
CA ALA A 179 15.49 0.29 -25.13
C ALA A 179 16.90 0.48 -25.73
N LYS A 180 17.16 -0.08 -26.92
CA LYS A 180 18.45 0.04 -27.59
C LYS A 180 18.75 1.48 -27.99
N GLU A 181 17.77 2.15 -28.58
CA GLU A 181 17.86 3.56 -28.97
C GLU A 181 18.11 4.46 -27.76
N ARG A 182 17.38 4.25 -26.65
CA ARG A 182 17.62 4.99 -25.40
C ARG A 182 19.02 4.77 -24.85
N MET A 183 19.53 3.54 -24.88
CA MET A 183 20.88 3.22 -24.40
C MET A 183 21.95 3.93 -25.23
N THR A 184 21.82 3.93 -26.56
CA THR A 184 22.75 4.63 -27.46
C THR A 184 22.76 6.14 -27.17
N ARG A 185 21.59 6.77 -27.07
CA ARG A 185 21.48 8.22 -26.78
C ARG A 185 22.11 8.60 -25.44
N ASN A 186 21.93 7.79 -24.40
CA ASN A 186 22.54 8.06 -23.10
C ASN A 186 24.07 8.03 -23.16
N LYS A 187 24.65 7.06 -23.90
CA LYS A 187 26.11 6.94 -24.07
C LYS A 187 26.70 8.09 -24.88
N GLU A 188 25.96 8.61 -25.85
CA GLU A 188 26.38 9.79 -26.63
C GLU A 188 26.42 11.04 -25.75
N GLN A 189 25.39 11.25 -24.93
CA GLN A 189 25.32 12.36 -23.98
C GLN A 189 26.42 12.28 -22.91
N GLU A 190 26.76 11.08 -22.42
CA GLU A 190 27.85 10.91 -21.46
C GLU A 190 29.22 11.31 -22.05
N LYS A 191 29.45 11.03 -23.34
CA LYS A 191 30.70 11.41 -24.03
C LYS A 191 30.81 12.91 -24.27
N GLU A 192 29.69 13.57 -24.55
CA GLU A 192 29.65 15.02 -24.80
C GLU A 192 29.85 15.85 -23.51
N ASN A 193 29.52 15.28 -22.35
CA ASN A 193 29.64 15.94 -21.05
C ASN A 193 30.98 15.71 -20.32
N VAL A 194 31.96 15.00 -20.91
CA VAL A 194 33.30 14.86 -20.32
C VAL A 194 34.11 16.15 -20.58
N PRO A 195 34.56 16.89 -19.55
CA PRO A 195 35.40 18.07 -19.73
C PRO A 195 36.72 17.73 -20.44
N LEU A 196 37.12 18.57 -21.39
CA LEU A 196 38.44 18.54 -22.04
C LEU A 196 39.52 18.91 -21.01
N GLU A 197 39.97 17.98 -20.17
CA GLU A 197 41.13 18.21 -19.30
C GLU A 197 42.36 17.44 -19.79
N ASN A 198 43.40 18.23 -20.11
CA ASN A 198 44.81 17.88 -20.28
C ASN A 198 45.26 17.26 -21.61
N ASN A 199 45.27 18.08 -22.66
CA ASN A 199 46.36 18.08 -23.64
C ASN A 199 47.13 19.39 -23.51
N VAL A 200 48.01 19.50 -22.50
CA VAL A 200 49.08 20.51 -22.51
C VAL A 200 50.22 19.91 -23.32
N PRO A 201 50.60 20.50 -24.48
CA PRO A 201 51.79 20.07 -25.20
C PRO A 201 53.01 20.33 -24.32
N LEU A 202 53.85 19.32 -24.14
CA LEU A 202 55.18 19.48 -23.57
C LEU A 202 55.94 20.51 -24.41
N GLU A 203 56.18 21.68 -23.84
CA GLU A 203 57.10 22.66 -24.39
C GLU A 203 58.51 22.03 -24.36
N ASN A 204 59.06 21.81 -25.54
CA ASN A 204 60.44 21.40 -25.72
C ASN A 204 61.36 22.53 -25.25
N GLY A 205 61.90 22.41 -24.04
CA GLY A 205 63.05 23.18 -23.58
C GLY A 205 64.31 22.75 -24.32
N ARG A 206 64.93 23.71 -25.00
CA ARG A 206 66.30 23.63 -25.55
C ARG A 206 67.34 23.66 -24.44
#